data_AF-A0A843GE75-F1
#
_entry.id   AF-A0A843GE75-F1
#
_cell.length_a   1.000
_cell.length_b   1.000
_cell.length_c   1.000
_cell.angle_alpha   90.00
_cell.angle_beta   90.00
_cell.angle_gamma   90.00
#
_symmetry.space_group_name_H-M   'P 1'
#
loop_
_entity.id
_entity.type
_entity.pdbx_description
1 polymer ?
#
loop_
_entity_poly.entity_id
_entity_poly.type
_entity_poly.pdbx_seq_one_letter_code
_entity_poly.pdbx_strand_id
1 'polypeptide(L)'
;MLDLKDVNDDSILVFEYFTASGVEDLSIVSEAVELIRSLASDLKDEDIYVLLAKQFENIFDDFDFDVKTLIIEEALEDWLEREAYVFDRAMFIAAENDNNLYNLTKLLESKEIKVYGSDHFAVKLASDKYETFDYLSNRIPQPMTYNILLNRKTYWKRAIQIFFDTINGDYGDGSNDNAVPIMQKPKDIPVLDNSDRDVVKENKLIAKPRFGVDCDDIKIIASKKDIDDLEELYGEGSRFIIQPYIEGD
;
A
#
# COMPACT_ATOMS: atom_id res chain seq x y z
N MET A 1 -26.64 22.94 4.75
CA MET A 1 -25.47 22.74 5.64
C MET A 1 -26.01 22.10 6.90
N LEU A 2 -25.77 20.80 7.08
CA LEU A 2 -26.18 20.09 8.29
C LEU A 2 -25.49 20.72 9.51
N ASP A 3 -26.24 20.92 10.58
CA ASP A 3 -25.72 21.45 11.84
C ASP A 3 -25.20 20.25 12.66
N LEU A 4 -23.95 20.31 13.14
CA LEU A 4 -23.35 19.24 13.96
C LEU A 4 -24.08 19.05 15.30
N LYS A 5 -25.07 19.89 15.62
CA LYS A 5 -25.94 19.76 16.81
C LYS A 5 -26.78 18.49 16.86
N ASP A 6 -27.05 17.85 15.72
CA ASP A 6 -27.83 16.62 15.66
C ASP A 6 -26.96 15.35 15.85
N VAL A 7 -25.64 15.53 15.90
CA VAL A 7 -24.69 14.45 16.21
C VAL A 7 -24.89 14.02 17.66
N ASN A 8 -24.90 12.70 17.87
CA ASN A 8 -25.06 12.07 19.17
C ASN A 8 -24.05 10.91 19.30
N ASP A 9 -24.00 10.26 20.46
CA ASP A 9 -23.08 9.15 20.74
C ASP A 9 -23.24 7.99 19.74
N ASP A 10 -24.43 7.82 19.16
CA ASP A 10 -24.85 7.09 17.95
C ASP A 10 -23.95 7.24 16.71
N SER A 11 -23.63 8.50 16.44
CA SER A 11 -23.31 8.96 15.11
C SER A 11 -21.92 8.52 14.66
N ILE A 12 -21.81 8.14 13.38
CA ILE A 12 -20.56 7.67 12.78
C ILE A 12 -20.16 8.65 11.68
N LEU A 13 -18.98 9.24 11.81
CA LEU A 13 -18.36 9.99 10.72
C LEU A 13 -17.90 9.03 9.63
N VAL A 14 -18.39 9.20 8.39
CA VAL A 14 -18.04 8.35 7.25
C VAL A 14 -17.43 9.20 6.15
N PHE A 15 -16.30 8.76 5.57
CA PHE A 15 -15.73 9.44 4.41
C PHE A 15 -14.83 8.54 3.57
N GLU A 16 -14.65 8.92 2.31
CA GLU A 16 -13.59 8.40 1.46
C GLU A 16 -12.66 9.57 1.12
N TYR A 17 -11.34 9.31 1.12
CA TYR A 17 -10.32 10.34 1.02
C TYR A 17 -10.46 11.24 -0.21
N PHE A 18 -10.60 10.70 -1.42
CA PHE A 18 -10.68 11.49 -2.65
C PHE A 18 -11.94 12.38 -2.69
N THR A 19 -13.09 11.80 -2.38
CA THR A 19 -14.39 12.49 -2.36
C THR A 19 -14.50 13.53 -1.25
N ALA A 20 -13.81 13.33 -0.11
CA ALA A 20 -13.79 14.29 0.98
C ALA A 20 -12.69 15.36 0.83
N SER A 21 -11.55 15.04 0.20
CA SER A 21 -10.44 15.99 -0.01
C SER A 21 -10.63 16.89 -1.23
N GLY A 22 -11.54 16.54 -2.15
CA GLY A 22 -11.76 17.30 -3.36
C GLY A 22 -10.70 17.03 -4.45
N VAL A 23 -10.05 15.86 -4.43
CA VAL A 23 -9.10 15.47 -5.47
C VAL A 23 -9.86 15.00 -6.72
N GLU A 24 -9.61 15.63 -7.86
CA GLU A 24 -10.27 15.33 -9.16
C GLU A 24 -9.37 14.52 -10.12
N ASP A 25 -8.75 13.44 -9.63
CA ASP A 25 -8.07 12.52 -10.53
C ASP A 25 -9.11 11.62 -11.23
N LEU A 26 -9.40 11.92 -12.50
CA LEU A 26 -10.38 11.19 -13.31
C LEU A 26 -10.13 9.67 -13.38
N SER A 27 -8.91 9.21 -13.14
CA SER A 27 -8.59 7.78 -13.15
C SER A 27 -9.08 7.04 -11.90
N ILE A 28 -9.25 7.74 -10.77
CA ILE A 28 -9.58 7.16 -9.46
C ILE A 28 -10.97 7.58 -8.98
N VAL A 29 -11.44 8.78 -9.37
CA VAL A 29 -12.69 9.36 -8.84
C VAL A 29 -13.91 8.45 -9.00
N SER A 30 -14.06 7.72 -10.13
CA SER A 30 -15.20 6.81 -10.30
C SER A 30 -15.19 5.68 -9.27
N GLU A 31 -14.02 5.13 -8.95
CA GLU A 31 -13.89 4.08 -7.95
C GLU A 31 -14.14 4.63 -6.54
N ALA A 32 -13.53 5.76 -6.22
CA ALA A 32 -13.74 6.47 -4.95
C ALA A 32 -15.23 6.77 -4.68
N VAL A 33 -15.95 7.27 -5.69
CA VAL A 33 -17.39 7.54 -5.62
C VAL A 33 -18.20 6.26 -5.40
N GLU A 34 -17.89 5.17 -6.11
CA GLU A 34 -18.59 3.90 -5.90
C GLU A 34 -18.29 3.27 -4.54
N LEU A 35 -17.06 3.41 -4.03
CA LEU A 35 -16.68 2.92 -2.69
C LEU A 35 -17.47 3.61 -1.59
N ILE A 36 -17.55 4.95 -1.61
CA ILE A 36 -18.32 5.68 -0.58
C ILE A 36 -19.82 5.46 -0.74
N ARG A 37 -20.32 5.31 -1.97
CA ARG A 37 -21.73 4.97 -2.24
C ARG A 37 -22.10 3.59 -1.72
N SER A 38 -21.29 2.58 -2.01
CA SER A 38 -21.50 1.23 -1.49
C SER A 38 -21.48 1.22 0.03
N LEU A 39 -20.50 1.89 0.64
CA LEU A 39 -20.40 1.97 2.10
C LEU A 39 -21.62 2.63 2.74
N ALA A 40 -22.08 3.76 2.18
CA ALA A 40 -23.29 4.42 2.67
C ALA A 40 -24.55 3.56 2.52
N SER A 41 -24.64 2.77 1.44
CA SER A 41 -25.74 1.81 1.22
C SER A 41 -25.73 0.67 2.23
N ASP A 42 -24.55 0.11 2.51
CA ASP A 42 -24.37 -0.96 3.51
C ASP A 42 -24.67 -0.48 4.93
N LEU A 43 -24.47 0.82 5.20
CA LEU A 43 -24.70 1.46 6.50
C LEU A 43 -26.02 2.26 6.57
N LYS A 44 -26.96 2.05 5.65
CA LYS A 44 -28.21 2.85 5.56
C LYS A 44 -29.10 2.83 6.81
N ASP A 45 -28.97 1.81 7.65
CA ASP A 45 -29.74 1.63 8.88
C ASP A 45 -29.02 2.19 10.12
N GLU A 46 -27.79 2.71 9.93
CA GLU A 46 -26.96 3.33 10.97
C GLU A 46 -27.01 4.86 10.91
N ASP A 47 -26.68 5.52 12.03
CA ASP A 47 -26.64 6.99 12.10
C ASP A 47 -25.33 7.55 11.51
N ILE A 48 -25.20 7.52 10.18
CA ILE A 48 -23.98 7.97 9.49
C ILE A 48 -24.05 9.43 9.04
N TYR A 49 -22.91 10.10 9.08
CA TYR A 49 -22.69 11.44 8.52
C TYR A 49 -21.56 11.35 7.49
N VAL A 50 -21.91 11.48 6.21
CA VAL A 50 -20.94 11.34 5.11
C VAL A 50 -20.29 12.69 4.81
N LEU A 51 -18.99 12.81 5.06
CA LEU A 51 -18.21 14.02 4.77
C LEU A 51 -17.76 14.03 3.30
N LEU A 52 -18.04 15.13 2.61
CA LEU A 52 -17.76 15.30 1.18
C LEU A 52 -17.20 16.71 0.91
N ALA A 53 -16.29 16.80 -0.05
CA ALA A 53 -15.95 18.08 -0.65
C ALA A 53 -17.12 18.59 -1.51
N LYS A 54 -17.23 19.92 -1.62
CA LYS A 54 -18.34 20.60 -2.33
C LYS A 54 -18.64 20.07 -3.73
N GLN A 55 -17.62 19.75 -4.51
CA GLN A 55 -17.79 19.23 -5.87
C GLN A 55 -18.46 17.85 -5.95
N PHE A 56 -18.49 17.09 -4.85
CA PHE A 56 -19.11 15.77 -4.76
C PHE A 56 -20.46 15.80 -4.02
N GLU A 57 -21.03 16.98 -3.75
CA GLU A 57 -22.23 17.10 -2.89
C GLU A 57 -23.46 16.32 -3.40
N ASN A 58 -23.54 16.06 -4.70
CA ASN A 58 -24.69 15.43 -5.36
C ASN A 58 -24.48 13.92 -5.63
N ILE A 59 -23.42 13.29 -5.11
CA ILE A 59 -23.14 11.87 -5.39
C ILE A 59 -24.13 10.89 -4.75
N PHE A 60 -25.17 11.37 -4.05
CA PHE A 60 -26.20 10.56 -3.41
C PHE A 60 -27.63 10.91 -3.87
N ASP A 61 -27.80 11.84 -4.81
CA ASP A 61 -29.11 12.36 -5.23
C ASP A 61 -30.06 11.30 -5.81
N ASP A 62 -29.50 10.19 -6.28
CA ASP A 62 -30.21 9.06 -6.89
C ASP A 62 -30.56 7.93 -5.91
N PHE A 63 -30.19 8.06 -4.63
CA PHE A 63 -30.52 7.06 -3.61
C PHE A 63 -32.02 7.07 -3.28
N ASP A 64 -32.55 5.90 -2.91
CA ASP A 64 -33.95 5.74 -2.47
C ASP A 64 -34.13 5.97 -0.95
N PHE A 65 -33.06 6.39 -0.26
CA PHE A 65 -33.03 6.77 1.15
C PHE A 65 -32.20 8.05 1.34
N ASP A 66 -32.43 8.74 2.45
CA ASP A 66 -31.76 10.02 2.74
C ASP A 66 -30.38 9.77 3.36
N VAL A 67 -29.35 10.41 2.80
CA VAL A 67 -27.97 10.33 3.30
C VAL A 67 -27.61 11.67 3.94
N LYS A 68 -27.28 11.66 5.23
CA LYS A 68 -26.82 12.88 5.91
C LYS A 68 -25.42 13.24 5.41
N THR A 69 -25.32 14.32 4.65
CA THR A 69 -24.04 14.80 4.12
C THR A 69 -23.50 16.02 4.88
N LEU A 70 -22.20 16.02 5.14
CA LEU A 70 -21.44 17.16 5.64
C LEU A 70 -20.57 17.68 4.50
N ILE A 71 -20.88 18.87 4.00
CA ILE A 71 -20.17 19.45 2.86
C ILE A 71 -19.08 20.41 3.34
N ILE A 72 -17.85 20.19 2.87
CA ILE A 72 -16.69 21.04 3.17
C ILE A 72 -16.13 21.72 1.92
N GLU A 73 -15.59 22.92 2.13
CA GLU A 73 -14.92 23.75 1.11
C GLU A 73 -13.44 24.01 1.48
N GLU A 74 -12.96 23.41 2.57
CA GLU A 74 -11.59 23.51 3.06
C GLU A 74 -10.86 22.16 2.94
N ALA A 75 -9.57 22.11 3.32
CA ALA A 75 -8.81 20.87 3.32
C ALA A 75 -9.42 19.88 4.33
N LEU A 76 -9.49 18.60 3.93
CA LEU A 76 -10.03 17.52 4.75
C LEU A 76 -9.37 17.48 6.13
N GLU A 77 -8.05 17.54 6.18
CA GLU A 77 -7.27 17.47 7.40
C GLU A 77 -7.58 18.63 8.35
N ASP A 78 -7.76 19.85 7.82
CA ASP A 78 -8.10 21.03 8.61
C ASP A 78 -9.48 20.90 9.24
N TRP A 79 -10.45 20.38 8.49
CA TRP A 79 -11.80 20.13 9.00
C TRP A 79 -11.79 19.02 10.07
N LEU A 80 -11.10 17.90 9.81
CA LEU A 80 -10.97 16.80 10.76
C LEU A 80 -10.28 17.24 12.05
N GLU A 81 -9.26 18.10 11.95
CA GLU A 81 -8.56 18.64 13.11
C GLU A 81 -9.51 19.47 14.00
N ARG A 82 -10.38 20.27 13.38
CA ARG A 82 -11.23 21.22 14.06
C ARG A 82 -12.55 20.64 14.55
N GLU A 83 -13.22 19.81 13.75
CA GLU A 83 -14.63 19.44 13.96
C GLU A 83 -14.84 17.96 14.28
N ALA A 84 -13.91 17.05 13.92
CA ALA A 84 -14.16 15.61 14.08
C ALA A 84 -14.38 15.15 15.54
N TYR A 85 -13.92 15.96 16.52
CA TYR A 85 -14.09 15.68 17.95
C TYR A 85 -15.55 15.57 18.41
N VAL A 86 -16.52 16.03 17.60
CA VAL A 86 -17.95 15.87 17.90
C VAL A 86 -18.43 14.42 17.71
N PHE A 87 -17.65 13.58 17.03
CA PHE A 87 -17.94 12.18 16.81
C PHE A 87 -17.11 11.30 17.74
N ASP A 88 -17.72 10.28 18.33
CA ASP A 88 -16.99 9.25 19.07
C ASP A 88 -16.42 8.17 18.15
N ARG A 89 -16.91 8.11 16.90
CA ARG A 89 -16.68 6.99 15.97
C ARG A 89 -16.53 7.46 14.53
N ALA A 90 -15.63 6.82 13.81
CA ALA A 90 -15.43 7.07 12.39
C ALA A 90 -15.17 5.79 11.61
N MET A 91 -15.60 5.75 10.35
CA MET A 91 -15.24 4.73 9.38
C MET A 91 -14.84 5.42 8.09
N PHE A 92 -13.68 5.10 7.53
CA PHE A 92 -13.23 5.79 6.33
C PHE A 92 -12.40 4.90 5.42
N ILE A 93 -12.32 5.33 4.17
CA ILE A 93 -11.56 4.67 3.11
C ILE A 93 -10.49 5.65 2.62
N ALA A 94 -9.24 5.20 2.58
CA ALA A 94 -8.12 5.95 2.05
C ALA A 94 -7.05 4.98 1.55
N ALA A 95 -6.31 5.38 0.52
CA ALA A 95 -5.16 4.60 0.04
C ALA A 95 -3.97 4.69 1.01
N GLU A 96 -3.11 3.68 1.01
CA GLU A 96 -1.85 3.69 1.76
C GLU A 96 -0.78 4.62 1.15
N ASN A 97 -0.97 5.07 -0.10
CA ASN A 97 -0.08 6.01 -0.76
C ASN A 97 0.11 7.29 0.08
N ASP A 98 1.34 7.81 0.08
CA ASP A 98 1.78 8.96 0.89
C ASP A 98 1.48 8.87 2.40
N ASN A 99 1.20 7.66 2.90
CA ASN A 99 0.72 7.38 4.25
C ASN A 99 -0.65 8.02 4.57
N ASN A 100 -1.51 8.28 3.58
CA ASN A 100 -2.82 8.91 3.79
C ASN A 100 -3.66 8.13 4.81
N LEU A 101 -3.86 6.83 4.59
CA LEU A 101 -4.59 5.96 5.53
C LEU A 101 -3.99 6.03 6.95
N TYR A 102 -2.66 5.90 7.08
CA TYR A 102 -1.98 5.96 8.38
C TYR A 102 -2.14 7.32 9.07
N ASN A 103 -1.95 8.42 8.35
CA ASN A 103 -2.01 9.77 8.90
C ASN A 103 -3.42 10.09 9.39
N LEU A 104 -4.45 9.71 8.62
CA LEU A 104 -5.85 9.88 9.00
C LEU A 104 -6.24 8.99 10.19
N THR A 105 -5.86 7.71 10.20
CA THR A 105 -6.12 6.82 11.34
C THR A 105 -5.51 7.40 12.61
N LYS A 106 -4.24 7.81 12.54
CA LYS A 106 -3.53 8.38 13.69
C LYS A 106 -4.14 9.70 14.17
N LEU A 107 -4.58 10.56 13.24
CA LEU A 107 -5.25 11.82 13.55
C LEU A 107 -6.52 11.56 14.36
N LEU A 108 -7.41 10.69 13.86
CA LEU A 108 -8.68 10.38 14.52
C LEU A 108 -8.46 9.71 15.89
N GLU A 109 -7.57 8.72 15.97
CA GLU A 109 -7.26 8.05 17.23
C GLU A 109 -6.64 8.99 18.28
N SER A 110 -5.85 10.00 17.85
CA SER A 110 -5.28 11.00 18.76
C SER A 110 -6.33 11.89 19.42
N LYS A 111 -7.54 11.93 18.85
CA LYS A 111 -8.73 12.63 19.36
C LYS A 111 -9.68 11.70 20.12
N GLU A 112 -9.23 10.48 20.44
CA GLU A 112 -10.03 9.44 21.11
C GLU A 112 -11.23 8.94 20.29
N ILE A 113 -11.26 9.22 18.99
CA ILE A 113 -12.28 8.74 18.06
C ILE A 113 -12.00 7.28 17.73
N LYS A 114 -12.98 6.40 17.94
CA LYS A 114 -12.89 4.99 17.58
C LYS A 114 -12.98 4.82 16.07
N VAL A 115 -11.91 4.34 15.46
CA VAL A 115 -11.90 3.99 14.04
C VAL A 115 -12.44 2.57 13.83
N TYR A 116 -13.49 2.43 13.02
CA TYR A 116 -13.98 1.16 12.51
C TYR A 116 -13.10 0.68 11.35
N GLY A 117 -11.93 0.18 11.71
CA GLY A 117 -10.92 -0.30 10.77
C GLY A 117 -9.73 -0.86 11.53
N SER A 118 -8.57 -0.87 10.86
CA SER A 118 -7.30 -1.22 11.51
C SER A 118 -6.75 0.00 12.27
N ASP A 119 -6.12 -0.25 13.42
CA ASP A 119 -5.44 0.80 14.19
C ASP A 119 -4.21 1.36 13.47
N HIS A 120 -3.72 2.54 13.88
CA HIS A 120 -2.59 3.19 13.19
C HIS A 120 -1.31 2.33 13.15
N PHE A 121 -1.11 1.45 14.12
CA PHE A 121 0.04 0.56 14.14
C PHE A 121 -0.09 -0.54 13.09
N ALA A 122 -1.26 -1.18 13.01
CA ALA A 122 -1.59 -2.20 12.03
C ALA A 122 -1.56 -1.64 10.61
N VAL A 123 -2.14 -0.46 10.38
CA VAL A 123 -2.08 0.25 9.09
C VAL A 123 -0.63 0.48 8.70
N LYS A 124 0.17 1.11 9.57
CA LYS A 124 1.58 1.41 9.29
C LYS A 124 2.39 0.16 8.95
N LEU A 125 2.16 -0.93 9.68
CA LEU A 125 2.82 -2.19 9.46
C LEU A 125 2.46 -2.77 8.09
N ALA A 126 1.16 -2.79 7.76
CA ALA A 126 0.63 -3.33 6.51
C ALA A 126 1.02 -2.50 5.26
N SER A 127 1.19 -1.18 5.41
CA SER A 127 1.64 -0.31 4.31
C SER A 127 3.08 -0.57 3.86
N ASP A 128 3.88 -1.25 4.68
CA ASP A 128 5.25 -1.62 4.37
C ASP A 128 5.36 -3.13 4.11
N LYS A 129 5.50 -3.50 2.83
CA LYS A 129 5.51 -4.91 2.42
C LYS A 129 6.65 -5.70 3.06
N TYR A 130 7.78 -5.06 3.35
CA TYR A 130 8.91 -5.74 3.98
C TYR A 130 8.71 -5.91 5.49
N GLU A 131 8.24 -4.87 6.18
CA GLU A 131 7.95 -4.98 7.62
C GLU A 131 6.79 -5.96 7.87
N THR A 132 5.80 -6.01 6.98
CA THR A 132 4.73 -7.03 7.00
C THR A 132 5.31 -8.44 6.89
N PHE A 133 6.22 -8.67 5.93
CA PHE A 133 6.92 -9.96 5.79
C PHE A 133 7.70 -10.32 7.05
N ASP A 134 8.48 -9.39 7.61
CA ASP A 134 9.28 -9.63 8.82
C ASP A 134 8.37 -9.95 10.03
N TYR A 135 7.28 -9.19 10.19
CA TYR A 135 6.34 -9.40 11.30
C TYR A 135 5.61 -10.75 11.23
N LEU A 136 5.32 -11.23 10.02
CA LEU A 136 4.64 -12.49 9.77
C LEU A 136 5.61 -13.68 9.62
N SER A 137 6.92 -13.42 9.59
CA SER A 137 7.94 -14.45 9.50
C SER A 137 7.82 -15.44 10.66
N ASN A 138 7.88 -16.75 10.33
CA ASN A 138 7.64 -17.87 11.25
C ASN A 138 6.20 -17.99 11.81
N ARG A 139 5.25 -17.17 11.35
CA ARG A 139 3.83 -17.26 11.76
C ARG A 139 2.97 -17.91 10.68
N ILE A 140 3.19 -17.53 9.42
CA ILE A 140 2.50 -18.08 8.26
C ILE A 140 3.50 -18.34 7.12
N PRO A 141 3.22 -19.29 6.20
CA PRO A 141 4.04 -19.46 4.99
C PRO A 141 3.97 -18.21 4.11
N GLN A 142 5.12 -17.73 3.65
CA GLN A 142 5.24 -16.55 2.79
C GLN A 142 6.36 -16.75 1.75
N PRO A 143 6.27 -16.11 0.58
CA PRO A 143 7.42 -16.03 -0.32
C PRO A 143 8.58 -15.33 0.38
N MET A 144 9.79 -15.88 0.23
CA MET A 144 11.01 -15.25 0.72
C MET A 144 11.10 -13.83 0.13
N THR A 145 11.36 -12.83 0.97
CA THR A 145 11.33 -11.43 0.58
C THR A 145 12.66 -10.75 0.87
N TYR A 146 13.26 -10.14 -0.15
CA TYR A 146 14.46 -9.33 0.00
C TYR A 146 14.13 -7.85 -0.18
N ASN A 147 14.55 -7.02 0.77
CA ASN A 147 14.48 -5.56 0.66
C ASN A 147 15.72 -5.02 -0.03
N ILE A 148 15.51 -4.28 -1.13
CA ILE A 148 16.56 -3.72 -1.96
C ILE A 148 16.49 -2.19 -1.88
N LEU A 149 17.67 -1.58 -1.67
CA LEU A 149 17.87 -0.15 -1.85
C LEU A 149 18.61 0.07 -3.18
N LEU A 150 17.96 0.73 -4.14
CA LEU A 150 18.60 1.11 -5.38
C LEU A 150 19.62 2.20 -5.10
N ASN A 151 20.89 1.86 -5.28
CA ASN A 151 21.98 2.80 -5.10
C ASN A 151 23.10 2.40 -6.07
N ARG A 152 23.50 3.31 -6.95
CA ARG A 152 24.55 3.05 -7.96
C ARG A 152 25.90 2.64 -7.37
N LYS A 153 26.13 2.89 -6.08
CA LYS A 153 27.35 2.50 -5.36
C LYS A 153 27.24 1.14 -4.69
N THR A 154 26.06 0.52 -4.67
CA THR A 154 25.84 -0.80 -4.07
C THR A 154 25.71 -1.87 -5.15
N TYR A 155 25.87 -3.12 -4.75
CA TYR A 155 25.85 -4.29 -5.64
C TYR A 155 24.46 -4.95 -5.69
N TRP A 156 23.41 -4.13 -5.68
CA TRP A 156 22.04 -4.62 -5.55
C TRP A 156 21.64 -5.56 -6.71
N LYS A 157 22.07 -5.27 -7.96
CA LYS A 157 21.86 -6.16 -9.12
C LYS A 157 22.40 -7.56 -8.87
N ARG A 158 23.59 -7.66 -8.27
CA ARG A 158 24.21 -8.95 -7.97
C ARG A 158 23.45 -9.71 -6.89
N ALA A 159 22.89 -9.03 -5.89
CA ALA A 159 22.07 -9.67 -4.87
C ALA A 159 20.81 -10.30 -5.49
N ILE A 160 20.14 -9.59 -6.40
CA ILE A 160 18.98 -10.11 -7.14
C ILE A 160 19.39 -11.28 -8.03
N GLN A 161 20.51 -11.16 -8.73
CA GLN A 161 21.01 -12.22 -9.60
C GLN A 161 21.34 -13.50 -8.83
N ILE A 162 22.02 -13.41 -7.68
CA ILE A 162 22.29 -14.60 -6.84
C ILE A 162 20.98 -15.27 -6.46
N PHE A 163 19.96 -14.48 -6.09
CA PHE A 163 18.65 -15.04 -5.75
C PHE A 163 17.99 -15.72 -6.97
N PHE A 164 18.02 -15.07 -8.13
CA PHE A 164 17.49 -15.59 -9.38
C PHE A 164 18.19 -16.89 -9.82
N ASP A 165 19.52 -16.94 -9.74
CA ASP A 165 20.32 -18.14 -10.05
C ASP A 165 20.02 -19.26 -9.03
N THR A 166 19.84 -18.92 -7.75
CA THR A 166 19.54 -19.89 -6.68
C THR A 166 18.19 -20.57 -6.90
N ILE A 167 17.12 -19.81 -7.22
CA ILE A 167 15.79 -20.41 -7.44
C ILE A 167 15.72 -21.23 -8.74
N ASN A 168 16.67 -21.05 -9.66
CA ASN A 168 16.75 -21.78 -10.92
C ASN A 168 17.81 -22.91 -10.89
N GLY A 169 18.48 -23.12 -9.76
CA GLY A 169 19.51 -24.16 -9.62
C GLY A 169 20.80 -23.87 -10.40
N ASP A 170 20.98 -22.65 -10.89
CA ASP A 170 22.17 -22.22 -11.63
C ASP A 170 23.30 -21.76 -10.67
N TYR A 171 22.99 -21.58 -9.39
CA TYR A 171 23.98 -21.22 -8.37
C TYR A 171 24.54 -22.47 -7.67
N GLY A 172 25.79 -22.79 -7.99
CA GLY A 172 26.45 -24.05 -7.61
C GLY A 172 26.83 -24.20 -6.13
N ASP A 173 26.66 -25.45 -5.70
CA ASP A 173 27.02 -26.15 -4.47
C ASP A 173 28.53 -26.19 -4.18
N GLY A 174 29.00 -25.31 -3.29
CA GLY A 174 30.28 -25.46 -2.60
C GLY A 174 30.19 -26.18 -1.24
N SER A 175 28.99 -26.45 -0.74
CA SER A 175 28.80 -27.16 0.54
C SER A 175 27.39 -27.74 0.63
N ASN A 176 27.32 -29.06 0.87
CA ASN A 176 26.17 -29.70 1.48
C ASN A 176 25.79 -28.95 2.76
N ASP A 177 24.69 -28.22 2.72
CA ASP A 177 23.72 -27.96 3.77
C ASP A 177 22.90 -26.74 3.35
N ASN A 178 21.64 -26.68 3.78
CA ASN A 178 20.62 -25.66 3.47
C ASN A 178 20.97 -24.22 3.97
N ALA A 179 22.20 -23.75 3.73
CA ALA A 179 22.67 -22.44 4.12
C ALA A 179 22.47 -21.46 2.97
N VAL A 180 21.54 -20.51 3.16
CA VAL A 180 21.47 -19.29 2.37
C VAL A 180 22.85 -18.61 2.40
N PRO A 181 23.42 -18.15 1.27
CA PRO A 181 24.74 -17.52 1.28
C PRO A 181 24.71 -16.25 2.14
N ILE A 182 25.37 -16.31 3.31
CA ILE A 182 25.74 -15.11 4.05
C ILE A 182 26.70 -14.34 3.15
N MET A 183 26.33 -13.14 2.71
CA MET A 183 27.18 -12.27 1.89
C MET A 183 28.59 -12.16 2.50
N GLN A 184 29.55 -12.88 1.94
CA GLN A 184 30.94 -12.80 2.37
C GLN A 184 31.55 -11.48 1.89
N LYS A 185 32.59 -11.04 2.59
CA LYS A 185 33.11 -9.65 2.66
C LYS A 185 33.30 -8.92 1.32
N PRO A 186 33.32 -7.56 1.31
CA PRO A 186 33.34 -6.70 0.11
C PRO A 186 34.54 -6.80 -0.85
N LYS A 187 35.48 -7.72 -0.65
CA LYS A 187 36.68 -7.87 -1.51
C LYS A 187 36.57 -8.98 -2.55
N ASP A 188 35.56 -9.85 -2.43
CA ASP A 188 35.34 -10.99 -3.33
C ASP A 188 34.00 -10.87 -4.07
N ILE A 189 33.56 -9.63 -4.33
CA ILE A 189 32.26 -9.38 -4.99
C ILE A 189 32.35 -9.94 -6.41
N PRO A 190 31.62 -11.02 -6.74
CA PRO A 190 31.69 -11.60 -8.06
C PRO A 190 31.19 -10.59 -9.08
N VAL A 191 31.90 -10.47 -10.20
CA VAL A 191 31.48 -9.72 -11.38
C VAL A 191 30.05 -10.14 -11.74
N LEU A 192 29.23 -9.19 -12.23
CA LEU A 192 27.93 -9.52 -12.81
C LEU A 192 28.11 -10.64 -13.83
N ASP A 193 27.42 -11.74 -13.59
CA ASP A 193 27.52 -12.89 -14.49
C ASP A 193 26.59 -12.65 -15.68
N ASN A 194 27.17 -12.39 -16.84
CA ASN A 194 26.40 -12.14 -18.06
C ASN A 194 26.15 -13.41 -18.87
N SER A 195 26.50 -14.60 -18.35
CA SER A 195 26.08 -15.86 -18.96
C SER A 195 24.56 -15.97 -18.94
N ASP A 196 24.00 -16.53 -20.00
CA ASP A 196 22.55 -16.77 -20.13
C ASP A 196 21.69 -15.51 -19.89
N ARG A 197 22.23 -14.33 -20.20
CA ARG A 197 21.61 -13.04 -19.87
C ARG A 197 20.19 -12.89 -20.42
N ASP A 198 19.99 -13.36 -21.64
CA ASP A 198 18.71 -13.30 -22.36
C ASP A 198 17.87 -14.58 -22.21
N VAL A 199 18.35 -15.57 -21.46
CA VAL A 199 17.65 -16.85 -21.29
C VAL A 199 16.49 -16.65 -20.31
N VAL A 200 15.28 -16.93 -20.80
CA VAL A 200 14.08 -16.98 -19.97
C VAL A 200 14.10 -18.26 -19.14
N LYS A 201 14.03 -18.11 -17.82
CA LYS A 201 14.00 -19.21 -16.87
C LYS A 201 12.57 -19.56 -16.45
N GLU A 202 12.39 -20.78 -15.95
CA GLU A 202 11.10 -21.29 -15.47
C GLU A 202 10.66 -20.56 -14.20
N ASN A 203 11.52 -20.52 -13.18
CA ASN A 203 11.24 -19.82 -11.93
C ASN A 203 11.58 -18.33 -12.09
N LYS A 204 10.57 -17.48 -11.84
CA LYS A 204 10.66 -16.03 -12.01
C LYS A 204 10.72 -15.34 -10.65
N LEU A 205 11.25 -14.12 -10.64
CA LEU A 205 11.10 -13.20 -9.51
C LEU A 205 10.11 -12.09 -9.89
N ILE A 206 9.64 -11.37 -8.87
CA ILE A 206 8.85 -10.16 -9.01
C ILE A 206 9.46 -9.06 -8.16
N ALA A 207 9.65 -7.88 -8.77
CA ALA A 207 10.01 -6.65 -8.10
C ALA A 207 8.75 -5.81 -7.86
N LYS A 208 8.62 -5.27 -6.64
CA LYS A 208 7.48 -4.42 -6.24
C LYS A 208 7.97 -3.26 -5.37
N PRO A 209 7.39 -2.06 -5.48
CA PRO A 209 7.64 -0.99 -4.53
C PRO A 209 7.41 -1.44 -3.09
N ARG A 210 8.28 -1.03 -2.17
CA ARG A 210 8.15 -1.37 -0.73
C ARG A 210 6.85 -0.79 -0.13
N PHE A 211 6.50 0.41 -0.57
CA PHE A 211 5.27 1.12 -0.24
C PHE A 211 4.42 1.27 -1.52
N GLY A 212 3.10 1.28 -1.39
CA GLY A 212 2.19 1.61 -2.50
C GLY A 212 1.10 0.57 -2.77
N VAL A 213 0.06 1.03 -3.47
CA VAL A 213 -1.14 0.26 -3.88
C VAL A 213 -1.18 0.04 -5.42
N ASP A 214 -2.12 -0.79 -5.89
CA ASP A 214 -2.53 -0.93 -7.31
C ASP A 214 -1.53 -1.47 -8.34
N CYS A 215 -0.55 -2.26 -7.90
CA CYS A 215 0.37 -2.97 -8.80
C CYS A 215 1.23 -2.06 -9.71
N ASP A 216 1.31 -0.77 -9.39
CA ASP A 216 2.19 0.16 -10.07
C ASP A 216 3.67 -0.18 -9.82
N ASP A 217 4.49 0.14 -10.83
CA ASP A 217 5.93 -0.09 -10.85
C ASP A 217 6.35 -1.52 -10.50
N ILE A 218 5.58 -2.52 -10.94
CA ILE A 218 5.91 -3.94 -10.81
C ILE A 218 6.67 -4.44 -12.04
N LYS A 219 7.70 -5.27 -11.82
CA LYS A 219 8.43 -5.97 -12.89
C LYS A 219 8.57 -7.45 -12.58
N ILE A 220 8.13 -8.28 -13.52
CA ILE A 220 8.49 -9.70 -13.53
C ILE A 220 9.91 -9.84 -14.09
N ILE A 221 10.75 -10.57 -13.38
CA ILE A 221 12.14 -10.88 -13.74
C ILE A 221 12.15 -12.34 -14.18
N ALA A 222 12.20 -12.55 -15.49
CA ALA A 222 12.22 -13.87 -16.11
C ALA A 222 13.60 -14.22 -16.71
N SER A 223 14.50 -13.24 -16.80
CA SER A 223 15.87 -13.35 -17.28
C SER A 223 16.80 -12.41 -16.50
N LYS A 224 18.11 -12.62 -16.57
CA LYS A 224 19.08 -11.71 -15.92
C LYS A 224 19.04 -10.30 -16.53
N LYS A 225 18.67 -10.17 -17.81
CA LYS A 225 18.46 -8.88 -18.47
C LYS A 225 17.38 -8.04 -17.79
N ASP A 226 16.29 -8.66 -17.34
CA ASP A 226 15.18 -7.93 -16.67
C ASP A 226 15.63 -7.22 -15.39
N ILE A 227 16.74 -7.65 -14.77
CA ILE A 227 17.32 -7.01 -13.59
C ILE A 227 17.91 -5.64 -13.96
N ASP A 228 18.42 -5.48 -15.19
CA ASP A 228 18.96 -4.20 -15.65
C ASP A 228 17.86 -3.15 -15.84
N ASP A 229 16.69 -3.58 -16.31
CA ASP A 229 15.53 -2.73 -16.54
C ASP A 229 14.99 -2.09 -15.23
N LEU A 230 15.35 -2.63 -14.06
CA LEU A 230 14.92 -2.08 -12.77
C LEU A 230 15.47 -0.67 -12.50
N GLU A 231 16.57 -0.26 -13.13
CA GLU A 231 17.08 1.11 -13.05
C GLU A 231 16.27 2.11 -13.87
N GLU A 232 15.52 1.63 -14.85
CA GLU A 232 14.60 2.45 -15.64
C GLU A 232 13.25 2.60 -14.91
N LEU A 233 12.86 1.57 -14.15
CA LEU A 233 11.62 1.55 -13.38
C LEU A 233 11.73 2.29 -12.04
N TYR A 234 12.84 2.10 -11.31
CA TYR A 234 13.03 2.68 -10.00
C TYR A 234 14.13 3.75 -10.02
N GLY A 235 13.83 4.92 -9.44
CA GLY A 235 14.81 6.00 -9.25
C GLY A 235 15.92 5.67 -8.24
N GLU A 236 17.03 6.42 -8.32
CA GLU A 236 18.12 6.36 -7.33
C GLU A 236 17.57 6.66 -5.92
N GLY A 237 17.86 5.77 -4.96
CA GLY A 237 17.38 5.88 -3.58
C GLY A 237 16.05 5.16 -3.32
N SER A 238 15.36 4.67 -4.34
CA SER A 238 14.12 3.91 -4.18
C SER A 238 14.34 2.61 -3.40
N ARG A 239 13.31 2.23 -2.64
CA ARG A 239 13.24 0.94 -1.95
C ARG A 239 12.17 0.07 -2.57
N PHE A 240 12.55 -1.14 -2.94
CA PHE A 240 11.65 -2.14 -3.49
C PHE A 240 11.95 -3.50 -2.89
N ILE A 241 11.00 -4.42 -2.98
CA ILE A 241 11.16 -5.80 -2.56
C ILE A 241 11.31 -6.72 -3.76
N ILE A 242 12.02 -7.82 -3.56
CA ILE A 242 12.15 -8.92 -4.51
C ILE A 242 11.63 -10.20 -3.86
N GLN A 243 10.72 -10.87 -4.57
CA GLN A 243 10.10 -12.12 -4.13
C GLN A 243 10.10 -13.14 -5.28
N PRO A 244 10.06 -14.46 -4.99
CA PRO A 244 9.63 -15.45 -5.96
C PRO A 244 8.26 -15.06 -6.53
N TYR A 245 8.14 -15.10 -7.85
CA TYR A 245 6.85 -15.01 -8.48
C TYR A 245 6.10 -16.33 -8.23
N ILE A 246 4.96 -16.23 -7.57
CA ILE A 246 4.09 -17.37 -7.29
C ILE A 246 2.93 -17.30 -8.27
N GLU A 247 2.86 -18.29 -9.17
CA GLU A 247 1.70 -18.48 -10.03
C GLU A 247 0.57 -19.14 -9.21
N GLY A 248 -0.61 -18.56 -9.25
CA GLY A 248 -1.76 -18.99 -8.47
C GLY A 248 -3.05 -18.33 -8.96
N ASP A 249 -4.18 -18.84 -8.46
CA ASP A 249 -5.54 -18.33 -8.71
C ASP A 249 -5.86 -17.08 -7.88
#